data_AF-A0A3G2TF62-F1
#
_entry.id   AF-A0A3G2TF62-F1
#
_cell.length_a   1.000
_cell.length_b   1.000
_cell.length_c   1.000
_cell.angle_alpha   90.00
_cell.angle_beta   90.00
_cell.angle_gamma   90.00
#
_symmetry.space_group_name_H-M   'P 1'
#
loop_
_entity.id
_entity.type
_entity.pdbx_description
1 polymer ?
#
loop_
_entity_poly.entity_id
_entity_poly.type
_entity_poly.pdbx_seq_one_letter_code
_entity_poly.pdbx_strand_id
1 'polypeptide(L)'
;MRKIISLIIVACSVSAYSQVIIGNETGTAATKTSVLLEFAAGQNKGLILPYVRTLPTGSTLAEGTMLLDTRSANTARVMVYRNGAWFDLSSGNTANLSTIMTSQPTNVTETSAAKTIIGATTSNADGVLVLESNSQAMVLPTVQNTADIPSPAPGMMVYVNRIGGKRLAVYNGSAWTYWKPQ
;
A
#
# COMPACT_ATOMS: atom_id res chain seq x y z
N MET A 1 -26.38 19.66 35.84
CA MET A 1 -26.61 18.50 34.94
C MET A 1 -26.06 18.71 33.53
N ARG A 2 -26.53 19.69 32.72
CA ARG A 2 -26.02 19.91 31.34
C ARG A 2 -24.49 20.11 31.23
N LYS A 3 -23.90 20.87 32.15
CA LYS A 3 -22.43 21.11 32.21
C LYS A 3 -21.62 19.86 32.57
N ILE A 4 -22.17 18.97 33.39
CA ILE A 4 -21.53 17.71 33.80
C ILE A 4 -21.52 16.72 32.64
N ILE A 5 -22.63 16.60 31.91
CA ILE A 5 -22.73 15.75 30.71
C ILE A 5 -21.74 16.20 29.64
N SER A 6 -21.62 17.51 29.41
CA SER A 6 -20.67 18.06 28.44
C SER A 6 -19.21 17.75 28.80
N LEU A 7 -18.86 17.85 30.09
CA LEU A 7 -17.52 17.53 30.59
C LEU A 7 -17.19 16.03 30.43
N ILE A 8 -18.15 15.15 30.67
CA ILE A 8 -17.99 13.70 30.48
C ILE A 8 -17.75 13.35 29.01
N ILE A 9 -18.49 13.98 28.08
CA ILE A 9 -18.31 13.74 26.64
C ILE A 9 -16.91 14.17 26.18
N VAL A 10 -16.43 15.34 26.62
CA VAL A 10 -15.08 15.83 26.32
C VAL A 10 -14.02 14.91 26.93
N ALA A 11 -14.21 14.45 28.17
CA ALA A 11 -13.31 13.51 28.83
C ALA A 11 -13.26 12.12 28.14
N CYS A 12 -14.37 11.62 27.61
CA CYS A 12 -14.38 10.38 26.84
C CYS A 12 -13.67 10.55 25.49
N SER A 13 -13.81 11.70 24.82
CA SER A 13 -13.19 11.92 23.50
C SER A 13 -11.66 11.90 23.51
N VAL A 14 -11.02 12.27 24.62
CA VAL A 14 -9.54 12.24 24.73
C VAL A 14 -8.97 10.84 24.95
N SER A 15 -9.81 9.83 25.20
CA SER A 15 -9.42 8.43 25.40
C SER A 15 -9.68 7.53 24.18
N ALA A 16 -10.27 8.06 23.11
CA ALA A 16 -10.56 7.31 21.91
C ALA A 16 -9.33 7.22 20.99
N TYR A 17 -8.58 6.14 21.11
CA TYR A 17 -7.56 5.78 20.11
C TYR A 17 -8.24 5.07 18.94
N SER A 18 -8.05 5.59 17.73
CA SER A 18 -8.52 4.95 16.51
C SER A 18 -7.35 4.27 15.80
N GLN A 19 -7.58 3.05 15.34
CA GLN A 19 -6.63 2.34 14.49
C GLN A 19 -7.29 2.05 13.14
N VAL A 20 -6.53 2.23 12.05
CA VAL A 20 -7.00 1.88 10.71
C VAL A 20 -6.72 0.41 10.44
N ILE A 21 -7.79 -0.38 10.40
CA ILE A 21 -7.75 -1.81 10.06
C ILE A 21 -8.67 -2.03 8.87
N ILE A 22 -8.17 -2.73 7.85
CA ILE A 22 -8.94 -3.09 6.66
C ILE A 22 -9.29 -4.58 6.69
N GLY A 23 -10.57 -4.89 6.58
CA GLY A 23 -11.09 -6.25 6.41
C GLY A 23 -11.63 -6.93 7.66
N ASN A 24 -11.35 -6.42 8.86
CA ASN A 24 -11.98 -6.83 10.13
C ASN A 24 -11.69 -5.80 11.24
N GLU A 25 -12.08 -6.11 12.48
CA GLU A 25 -11.85 -5.28 13.66
C GLU A 25 -10.53 -5.60 14.40
N THR A 26 -9.86 -6.73 14.09
CA THR A 26 -8.71 -7.24 14.85
C THR A 26 -7.36 -6.99 14.18
N GLY A 27 -7.28 -7.00 12.85
CA GLY A 27 -6.04 -6.90 12.09
C GLY A 27 -5.16 -8.14 12.16
N THR A 28 -3.85 -7.93 11.98
CA THR A 28 -2.79 -8.97 11.99
C THR A 28 -1.85 -8.85 13.19
N ALA A 29 -1.50 -7.63 13.60
CA ALA A 29 -0.50 -7.42 14.66
C ALA A 29 -1.06 -7.72 16.05
N ALA A 30 -0.29 -8.41 16.89
CA ALA A 30 -0.67 -8.61 18.30
C ALA A 30 -0.53 -7.32 19.12
N THR A 31 0.43 -6.47 18.77
CA THR A 31 0.70 -5.17 19.42
C THR A 31 0.53 -4.06 18.41
N LYS A 32 -0.26 -3.04 18.76
CA LYS A 32 -0.69 -1.97 17.84
C LYS A 32 0.07 -0.66 18.00
N THR A 33 0.96 -0.56 18.97
CA THR A 33 1.65 0.69 19.35
C THR A 33 2.47 1.31 18.22
N SER A 34 2.98 0.50 17.30
CA SER A 34 3.80 0.94 16.15
C SER A 34 3.14 0.61 14.80
N VAL A 35 1.82 0.43 14.79
CA VAL A 35 1.06 0.08 13.58
C VAL A 35 0.20 1.27 13.14
N LEU A 36 0.45 1.75 11.93
CA LEU A 36 -0.26 2.87 11.33
C LEU A 36 -1.51 2.42 10.56
N LEU A 37 -1.35 1.34 9.79
CA LEU A 37 -2.35 0.71 8.96
C LEU A 37 -2.09 -0.79 8.97
N GLU A 38 -3.13 -1.60 9.07
CA GLU A 38 -3.01 -3.04 8.90
C GLU A 38 -4.25 -3.67 8.29
N PHE A 39 -4.13 -4.95 7.97
CA PHE A 39 -5.15 -5.74 7.30
C PHE A 39 -5.51 -6.98 8.11
N ALA A 40 -6.71 -7.49 7.91
CA ALA A 40 -7.14 -8.76 8.47
C ALA A 40 -6.19 -9.90 8.08
N ALA A 41 -5.84 -10.76 9.03
CA ALA A 41 -5.01 -11.94 8.78
C ALA A 41 -5.78 -13.03 8.02
N GLY A 42 -5.03 -13.92 7.34
CA GLY A 42 -5.57 -15.15 6.74
C GLY A 42 -6.51 -14.96 5.55
N GLN A 43 -6.50 -13.78 4.92
CA GLN A 43 -7.44 -13.46 3.84
C GLN A 43 -7.00 -13.95 2.46
N ASN A 44 -5.73 -14.29 2.28
CA ASN A 44 -5.13 -14.56 0.96
C ASN A 44 -5.44 -13.47 -0.08
N LYS A 45 -5.44 -12.21 0.39
CA LYS A 45 -5.62 -10.99 -0.40
C LYS A 45 -4.38 -10.12 -0.28
N GLY A 46 -4.18 -9.25 -1.27
CA GLY A 46 -3.07 -8.31 -1.29
C GLY A 46 -3.51 -6.87 -1.54
N LEU A 47 -2.55 -5.96 -1.38
CA LEU A 47 -2.71 -4.55 -1.73
C LEU A 47 -2.39 -4.37 -3.20
N ILE A 48 -3.29 -3.76 -3.96
CA ILE A 48 -3.08 -3.51 -5.39
C ILE A 48 -2.53 -2.10 -5.54
N LEU A 49 -1.35 -1.99 -6.15
CA LEU A 49 -0.71 -0.72 -6.46
C LEU A 49 -1.40 -0.03 -7.64
N PRO A 50 -1.42 1.32 -7.66
CA PRO A 50 -1.98 2.07 -8.77
C PRO A 50 -1.18 1.84 -10.05
N TYR A 51 -1.91 1.74 -11.17
CA TYR A 51 -1.37 1.68 -12.51
C TYR A 51 -1.05 3.09 -12.97
N VAL A 52 0.18 3.36 -13.39
CA VAL A 52 0.56 4.69 -13.89
C VAL A 52 1.05 4.62 -15.33
N ARG A 53 0.65 5.62 -16.12
CA ARG A 53 1.12 5.85 -17.49
C ARG A 53 2.22 6.91 -17.58
N THR A 54 2.54 7.56 -16.46
CA THR A 54 3.60 8.53 -16.31
C THR A 54 4.20 8.33 -14.92
N LEU A 55 5.52 8.28 -14.83
CA LEU A 55 6.17 8.19 -13.52
C LEU A 55 6.12 9.56 -12.84
N PRO A 56 5.74 9.63 -11.55
CA PRO A 56 5.90 10.83 -10.76
C PRO A 56 7.36 11.33 -10.77
N THR A 57 7.53 12.65 -10.66
CA THR A 57 8.83 13.33 -10.61
C THR A 57 8.73 14.59 -9.74
N GLY A 58 9.87 15.20 -9.40
CA GLY A 58 9.90 16.48 -8.70
C GLY A 58 10.13 16.36 -7.20
N SER A 59 10.09 17.49 -6.50
CA SER A 59 10.45 17.58 -5.07
C SER A 59 9.41 16.97 -4.12
N THR A 60 8.20 16.71 -4.60
CA THR A 60 7.12 16.08 -3.82
C THR A 60 7.09 14.56 -3.97
N LEU A 61 7.91 13.97 -4.86
CA LEU A 61 8.10 12.54 -4.95
C LEU A 61 8.86 12.04 -3.72
N ALA A 62 8.20 11.22 -2.91
CA ALA A 62 8.77 10.70 -1.69
C ALA A 62 9.41 9.32 -1.87
N GLU A 63 10.47 9.07 -1.11
CA GLU A 63 11.06 7.75 -0.92
C GLU A 63 10.01 6.74 -0.44
N GLY A 64 10.08 5.52 -0.95
CA GLY A 64 9.09 4.47 -0.66
C GLY A 64 7.82 4.54 -1.51
N THR A 65 7.68 5.50 -2.43
CA THR A 65 6.57 5.54 -3.40
C THR A 65 6.59 4.26 -4.24
N MET A 66 5.48 3.51 -4.26
CA MET A 66 5.33 2.25 -5.01
C MET A 66 4.18 2.35 -6.00
N LEU A 67 4.37 1.77 -7.19
CA LEU A 67 3.38 1.77 -8.26
C LEU A 67 3.59 0.60 -9.21
N LEU A 68 2.60 0.35 -10.07
CA LEU A 68 2.75 -0.48 -11.25
C LEU A 68 2.99 0.42 -12.48
N ASP A 69 4.22 0.40 -13.01
CA ASP A 69 4.59 1.14 -14.21
C ASP A 69 3.98 0.46 -15.43
N THR A 70 3.09 1.18 -16.10
CA THR A 70 2.40 0.75 -17.32
C THR A 70 2.58 1.73 -18.49
N ARG A 71 3.63 2.57 -18.44
CA ARG A 71 4.03 3.45 -19.56
C ARG A 71 4.08 2.69 -20.88
N SER A 72 4.58 1.45 -20.84
CA SER A 72 4.42 0.48 -21.91
C SER A 72 3.65 -0.74 -21.38
N ALA A 73 2.43 -0.94 -21.89
CA ALA A 73 1.54 -1.99 -21.40
C ALA A 73 2.07 -3.41 -21.59
N ASN A 74 3.00 -3.64 -22.53
CA ASN A 74 3.60 -4.95 -22.79
C ASN A 74 4.83 -5.27 -21.91
N THR A 75 5.33 -4.28 -21.15
CA THR A 75 6.51 -4.43 -20.30
C THR A 75 6.25 -3.91 -18.89
N ALA A 76 5.05 -4.12 -18.36
CA ALA A 76 4.65 -3.59 -17.07
C ALA A 76 5.48 -4.18 -15.92
N ARG A 77 5.82 -3.34 -14.93
CA ARG A 77 6.65 -3.72 -13.77
C ARG A 77 6.22 -2.98 -12.51
N VAL A 78 6.29 -3.64 -11.37
CA VAL A 78 6.18 -2.98 -10.06
C VAL A 78 7.48 -2.23 -9.78
N MET A 79 7.37 -0.94 -9.47
CA MET A 79 8.49 -0.05 -9.20
C MET A 79 8.38 0.56 -7.81
N VAL A 80 9.54 0.86 -7.20
CA VAL A 80 9.64 1.66 -5.98
C VAL A 80 10.62 2.80 -6.18
N TYR A 81 10.29 4.00 -5.72
CA TYR A 81 11.24 5.10 -5.66
C TYR A 81 12.10 4.95 -4.40
N ARG A 82 13.40 4.76 -4.57
CA ARG A 82 14.36 4.63 -3.48
C ARG A 82 15.72 5.23 -3.83
N ASN A 83 16.38 5.83 -2.85
CA ASN A 83 17.70 6.46 -2.99
C ASN A 83 17.76 7.43 -4.19
N GLY A 84 16.71 8.23 -4.40
CA GLY A 84 16.64 9.20 -5.48
C GLY A 84 16.33 8.63 -6.87
N ALA A 85 16.08 7.32 -7.01
CA ALA A 85 15.84 6.68 -8.30
C ALA A 85 14.70 5.64 -8.27
N TRP A 86 14.10 5.39 -9.42
CA TRP A 86 13.15 4.29 -9.60
C TRP A 86 13.88 2.95 -9.66
N PHE A 87 13.47 2.02 -8.80
CA PHE A 87 14.01 0.67 -8.69
C PHE A 87 12.95 -0.38 -9.07
N ASP A 88 13.36 -1.37 -9.87
CA ASP A 88 12.49 -2.42 -10.40
C ASP A 88 12.30 -3.56 -9.38
N LEU A 89 11.12 -3.60 -8.75
CA LEU A 89 10.74 -4.68 -7.83
C LEU A 89 10.29 -5.96 -8.56
N SER A 90 10.16 -5.95 -9.88
CA SER A 90 9.86 -7.14 -10.69
C SER A 90 11.13 -7.89 -11.12
N SER A 91 12.31 -7.41 -10.71
CA SER A 91 13.61 -8.05 -10.98
C SER A 91 13.85 -8.32 -12.47
N GLY A 92 13.44 -7.39 -13.34
CA GLY A 92 13.57 -7.52 -14.79
C GLY A 92 12.44 -8.29 -15.48
N ASN A 93 11.57 -8.98 -14.73
CA ASN A 93 10.39 -9.63 -15.31
C ASN A 93 9.40 -8.58 -15.80
N THR A 94 8.81 -8.84 -16.97
CA THR A 94 7.81 -7.98 -17.60
C THR A 94 6.47 -8.69 -17.70
N ALA A 95 5.38 -7.94 -17.59
CA ALA A 95 4.05 -8.44 -17.88
C ALA A 95 3.40 -7.72 -19.07
N ASN A 96 2.62 -8.46 -19.84
CA ASN A 96 1.76 -7.89 -20.87
C ASN A 96 0.36 -7.67 -20.31
N LEU A 97 0.03 -6.40 -20.07
CA LEU A 97 -1.24 -5.94 -19.53
C LEU A 97 -2.10 -5.26 -20.60
N SER A 98 -1.81 -5.40 -21.89
CA SER A 98 -2.52 -4.70 -22.97
C SER A 98 -4.04 -4.81 -22.86
N THR A 99 -4.56 -6.02 -22.62
CA THR A 99 -5.99 -6.29 -22.42
C THR A 99 -6.55 -5.65 -21.14
N ILE A 100 -5.79 -5.63 -20.05
CA ILE A 100 -6.26 -5.00 -18.79
C ILE A 100 -6.30 -3.49 -18.96
N MET A 101 -5.30 -2.92 -19.65
CA MET A 101 -5.19 -1.48 -19.87
C MET A 101 -6.27 -0.91 -20.80
N THR A 102 -7.00 -1.73 -21.57
CA THR A 102 -8.17 -1.24 -22.35
C THR A 102 -9.38 -0.93 -21.46
N SER A 103 -9.45 -1.50 -20.25
CA SER A 103 -10.51 -1.20 -19.27
C SER A 103 -10.21 0.06 -18.45
N GLN A 104 -8.97 0.54 -18.47
CA GLN A 104 -8.56 1.73 -17.73
C GLN A 104 -8.93 2.99 -18.53
N PRO A 105 -9.60 3.97 -17.92
CA PRO A 105 -9.95 5.21 -18.60
C PRO A 105 -8.68 5.94 -19.07
N THR A 106 -8.70 6.44 -20.31
CA THR A 106 -7.54 7.16 -20.89
C THR A 106 -7.69 8.67 -20.86
N ASN A 107 -8.92 9.16 -20.69
CA ASN A 107 -9.27 10.58 -20.83
C ASN A 107 -9.87 11.15 -19.53
N VAL A 108 -9.51 10.57 -18.38
CA VAL A 108 -9.87 11.09 -17.07
C VAL A 108 -8.67 11.85 -16.54
N THR A 109 -8.87 13.13 -16.26
CA THR A 109 -7.85 13.97 -15.63
C THR A 109 -7.85 13.70 -14.14
N GLU A 110 -6.73 13.19 -13.63
CA GLU A 110 -6.54 13.03 -12.18
C GLU A 110 -6.53 14.40 -11.49
N THR A 111 -7.17 14.48 -10.32
CA THR A 111 -7.10 15.69 -9.50
C THR A 111 -5.78 15.69 -8.76
N SER A 112 -4.87 16.60 -9.07
CA SER A 112 -3.53 16.65 -8.46
C SER A 112 -3.54 16.86 -6.94
N ALA A 113 -4.63 17.39 -6.38
CA ALA A 113 -4.81 17.54 -4.94
C ALA A 113 -5.48 16.32 -4.27
N ALA A 114 -5.94 15.32 -5.03
CA ALA A 114 -6.60 14.14 -4.48
C ALA A 114 -5.57 13.27 -3.74
N LYS A 115 -5.65 13.30 -2.41
CA LYS A 115 -4.71 12.63 -1.51
C LYS A 115 -5.46 12.14 -0.28
N THR A 116 -5.22 10.89 0.10
CA THR A 116 -5.61 10.35 1.41
C THR A 116 -4.38 10.20 2.27
N ILE A 117 -4.37 10.82 3.45
CA ILE A 117 -3.27 10.71 4.41
C ILE A 117 -3.76 9.86 5.60
N ILE A 118 -2.97 8.85 5.97
CA ILE A 118 -3.13 8.11 7.23
C ILE A 118 -1.93 8.42 8.12
N GLY A 119 -2.18 8.90 9.33
CA GLY A 119 -1.16 9.31 10.29
C GLY A 119 -1.17 10.80 10.56
N ALA A 120 -0.17 11.52 10.07
CA ALA A 120 -0.06 12.96 10.25
C ALA A 120 -1.24 13.74 9.63
N THR A 121 -1.47 14.95 10.12
CA THR A 121 -2.55 15.83 9.63
C THR A 121 -2.29 16.38 8.23
N THR A 122 -1.02 16.51 7.84
CA THR A 122 -0.59 17.00 6.54
C THR A 122 0.66 16.25 6.07
N SER A 123 0.91 16.27 4.75
CA SER A 123 2.13 15.71 4.16
C SER A 123 2.47 16.42 2.85
N ASN A 124 3.75 16.66 2.64
CA ASN A 124 4.31 17.19 1.39
C ASN A 124 4.53 16.09 0.33
N ALA A 125 4.47 14.81 0.71
CA ALA A 125 4.60 13.70 -0.22
C ALA A 125 3.40 13.65 -1.17
N ASP A 126 3.63 13.49 -2.46
CA ASP A 126 2.59 13.34 -3.47
C ASP A 126 2.23 11.87 -3.71
N GLY A 127 0.94 11.56 -3.74
CA GLY A 127 0.43 10.20 -3.83
C GLY A 127 -1.05 10.10 -3.43
N VAL A 128 -1.78 9.17 -4.05
CA VAL A 128 -3.21 8.95 -3.77
C VAL A 128 -3.46 8.43 -2.35
N LEU A 129 -2.52 7.65 -1.82
CA LEU A 129 -2.46 7.19 -0.44
C LEU A 129 -1.07 7.49 0.12
N VAL A 130 -1.02 8.30 1.18
CA VAL A 130 0.19 8.69 1.90
C VAL A 130 0.11 8.16 3.32
N LEU A 131 1.13 7.41 3.71
CA LEU A 131 1.31 6.90 5.07
C LEU A 131 2.39 7.74 5.74
N GLU A 132 1.98 8.66 6.62
CA GLU A 132 2.87 9.67 7.19
C GLU A 132 2.94 9.49 8.71
N SER A 133 4.05 8.95 9.21
CA SER A 133 4.29 8.80 10.65
C SER A 133 5.77 8.66 10.96
N ASN A 134 6.18 9.20 12.12
CA ASN A 134 7.56 9.09 12.61
C ASN A 134 7.82 7.81 13.44
N SER A 135 6.76 7.10 13.85
CA SER A 135 6.88 6.00 14.83
C SER A 135 6.02 4.76 14.51
N GLN A 136 5.18 4.84 13.47
CA GLN A 136 4.26 3.78 13.10
C GLN A 136 4.43 3.43 11.62
N ALA A 137 4.24 2.14 11.28
CA ALA A 137 4.36 1.64 9.92
C ALA A 137 3.14 0.82 9.52
N MET A 138 2.98 0.60 8.20
CA MET A 138 1.99 -0.34 7.71
C MET A 138 2.44 -1.79 7.95
N VAL A 139 1.51 -2.61 8.44
CA VAL A 139 1.61 -4.07 8.36
C VAL A 139 0.92 -4.50 7.09
N LEU A 140 1.70 -4.91 6.08
CA LEU A 140 1.16 -5.36 4.80
C LEU A 140 0.20 -6.56 4.96
N PRO A 141 -0.74 -6.76 4.02
CA PRO A 141 -1.49 -8.01 3.93
C PRO A 141 -0.55 -9.22 3.93
N THR A 142 -0.80 -10.18 4.81
CA THR A 142 0.09 -11.34 5.00
C THR A 142 -0.48 -12.62 4.40
N VAL A 143 0.40 -13.46 3.85
CA VAL A 143 0.08 -14.79 3.32
C VAL A 143 1.14 -15.81 3.73
N GLN A 144 0.79 -17.10 3.76
CA GLN A 144 1.77 -18.17 3.97
C GLN A 144 2.52 -18.51 2.68
N ASN A 145 1.81 -18.50 1.55
CA ASN A 145 2.37 -18.67 0.22
C ASN A 145 1.59 -17.80 -0.79
N THR A 146 2.28 -17.25 -1.79
CA THR A 146 1.61 -16.52 -2.88
C THR A 146 0.78 -17.46 -3.76
N ALA A 147 1.05 -18.76 -3.74
CA ALA A 147 0.23 -19.78 -4.39
C ALA A 147 -1.18 -19.91 -3.76
N ASP A 148 -1.36 -19.42 -2.53
CA ASP A 148 -2.66 -19.45 -1.85
C ASP A 148 -3.60 -18.33 -2.32
N ILE A 149 -3.09 -17.41 -3.14
CA ILE A 149 -3.86 -16.29 -3.72
C ILE A 149 -4.41 -16.75 -5.07
N PRO A 150 -5.73 -16.98 -5.19
CA PRO A 150 -6.32 -17.31 -6.48
C PRO A 150 -6.30 -16.05 -7.37
N SER A 151 -5.82 -16.21 -8.61
CA SER A 151 -5.85 -15.17 -9.65
C SER A 151 -5.35 -13.80 -9.19
N PRO A 152 -4.07 -13.66 -8.83
CA PRO A 152 -3.53 -12.38 -8.36
C PRO A 152 -3.65 -11.29 -9.43
N ALA A 153 -4.07 -10.09 -9.01
CA ALA A 153 -4.17 -8.94 -9.90
C ALA A 153 -2.78 -8.31 -10.14
N PRO A 154 -2.49 -7.76 -11.34
CA PRO A 154 -1.27 -7.00 -11.57
C PRO A 154 -1.12 -5.87 -10.55
N GLY A 155 0.11 -5.65 -10.09
CA GLY A 155 0.41 -4.64 -9.06
C GLY A 155 0.13 -5.13 -7.64
N MET A 156 -0.29 -6.38 -7.45
CA MET A 156 -0.52 -6.93 -6.12
C MET A 156 0.77 -7.05 -5.32
N MET A 157 0.71 -6.64 -4.06
CA MET A 157 1.77 -6.73 -3.08
C MET A 157 1.26 -7.42 -1.81
N VAL A 158 2.06 -8.35 -1.28
CA VAL A 158 1.83 -9.05 -0.02
C VAL A 158 3.14 -9.25 0.74
N TYR A 159 3.03 -9.52 2.03
CA TYR A 159 4.15 -10.02 2.82
C TYR A 159 3.98 -11.52 3.07
N VAL A 160 4.91 -12.32 2.57
CA VAL A 160 4.93 -13.76 2.88
C VAL A 160 5.46 -13.92 4.30
N ASN A 161 4.59 -14.34 5.22
CA ASN A 161 4.90 -14.50 6.65
C ASN A 161 4.98 -15.97 7.06
N ARG A 162 5.85 -16.71 6.36
CA ARG A 162 6.15 -18.11 6.66
C ARG A 162 7.48 -18.21 7.42
N ILE A 163 7.57 -19.11 8.40
CA ILE A 163 8.81 -19.42 9.10
C ILE A 163 9.91 -19.78 8.08
N GLY A 164 11.09 -19.15 8.21
CA GLY A 164 12.22 -19.33 7.29
C GLY A 164 12.01 -18.79 5.87
N GLY A 165 10.89 -18.11 5.60
CA GLY A 165 10.53 -17.64 4.26
C GLY A 165 10.01 -16.21 4.21
N LYS A 166 10.31 -15.40 5.22
CA LYS A 166 9.83 -14.00 5.30
C LYS A 166 10.35 -13.16 4.14
N ARG A 167 9.45 -12.61 3.34
CA ARG A 167 9.78 -11.82 2.14
C ARG A 167 8.63 -10.95 1.69
N LEU A 168 8.95 -9.76 1.20
CA LEU A 168 8.03 -8.98 0.39
C LEU A 168 7.82 -9.71 -0.94
N ALA A 169 6.58 -9.81 -1.40
CA ALA A 169 6.26 -10.39 -2.69
C ALA A 169 5.41 -9.40 -3.51
N VAL A 170 5.77 -9.23 -4.78
CA VAL A 170 5.02 -8.39 -5.73
C VAL A 170 4.70 -9.18 -6.99
N TYR A 171 3.50 -8.99 -7.53
CA TYR A 171 3.03 -9.61 -8.76
C TYR A 171 2.84 -8.53 -9.83
N ASN A 172 3.58 -8.62 -10.93
CA ASN A 172 3.50 -7.62 -12.01
C ASN A 172 2.35 -7.90 -13.01
N GLY A 173 1.61 -8.99 -12.84
CA GLY A 173 0.58 -9.45 -13.77
C GLY A 173 0.94 -10.73 -14.53
N SER A 174 2.21 -11.15 -14.47
CA SER A 174 2.68 -12.40 -15.07
C SER A 174 3.49 -13.26 -14.10
N ALA A 175 4.31 -12.67 -13.23
CA ALA A 175 5.17 -13.40 -12.31
C ALA A 175 5.24 -12.73 -10.94
N TRP A 176 5.43 -13.56 -9.91
CA TRP A 176 5.77 -13.12 -8.57
C TRP A 176 7.28 -12.90 -8.46
N THR A 177 7.68 -11.80 -7.83
CA THR A 177 9.07 -11.53 -7.43
C THR A 177 9.15 -11.39 -5.92
N TYR A 178 10.23 -11.89 -5.32
CA TYR A 178 10.37 -11.97 -3.86
C TYR A 178 11.63 -11.28 -3.37
N TRP A 179 11.48 -10.45 -2.33
CA TRP A 179 12.54 -9.66 -1.73
C TRP A 179 12.69 -10.03 -0.26
N LYS A 180 13.82 -10.63 0.09
CA LYS A 180 14.16 -10.90 1.50
C LYS A 180 14.62 -9.61 2.18
N PRO A 181 14.24 -9.38 3.45
CA PRO A 181 14.92 -8.36 4.26
C PRO A 181 16.40 -8.71 4.37
N GLN A 182 17.25 -7.69 4.39
CA GLN A 182 18.68 -7.86 4.67
C GLN A 182 18.93 -8.07 6.15
#